data_AF-A0A7W2K062-F1
#
_entry.id   AF-A0A7W2K062-F1
#
_cell.length_a   1.000
_cell.length_b   1.000
_cell.length_c   1.000
_cell.angle_alpha   90.00
_cell.angle_beta   90.00
_cell.angle_gamma   90.00
#
_symmetry.space_group_name_H-M   'P 1'
#
loop_
_entity.id
_entity.type
_entity.pdbx_description
1 polymer ?
#
loop_
_entity_poly.entity_id
_entity_poly.type
_entity_poly.pdbx_seq_one_letter_code
_entity_poly.pdbx_strand_id
1 'polypeptide(L)'
;MTKAVDYGKDLWMLLAPTFDQATALDGFSGYREKGQAFAGFIAAVAGTMCAQIGTDAARAVLEATAQGLPQVERAALRVVKP
;
A
#
# COMPACT_ATOMS: atom_id res chain seq x y z
N MET A 1 -18.44 3.62 -6.32
CA MET A 1 -17.02 3.93 -6.08
C MET A 1 -16.72 5.25 -6.75
N THR A 2 -15.89 6.11 -6.16
CA THR A 2 -15.46 7.36 -6.80
C THR A 2 -14.41 7.04 -7.88
N LYS A 3 -14.31 7.87 -8.94
CA LYS A 3 -13.32 7.67 -10.02
C LYS A 3 -11.89 7.46 -9.50
N ALA A 4 -11.54 8.09 -8.39
CA ALA A 4 -10.23 7.96 -7.75
C ALA A 4 -9.95 6.53 -7.23
N VAL A 5 -10.96 5.84 -6.72
CA VAL A 5 -10.81 4.45 -6.24
C VAL A 5 -10.60 3.50 -7.41
N ASP A 6 -11.33 3.70 -8.51
CA ASP A 6 -11.17 2.90 -9.72
C ASP A 6 -9.77 3.09 -10.32
N TYR A 7 -9.29 4.35 -10.40
CA TYR A 7 -7.91 4.63 -10.81
C TYR A 7 -6.86 4.01 -9.89
N GLY A 8 -7.06 4.05 -8.57
CA GLY A 8 -6.14 3.44 -7.60
C GLY A 8 -6.08 1.91 -7.75
N LYS A 9 -7.22 1.26 -8.00
CA LYS A 9 -7.29 -0.17 -8.29
C LYS A 9 -6.57 -0.52 -9.59
N ASP A 10 -6.85 0.22 -10.66
CA ASP A 10 -6.23 -0.01 -11.96
C ASP A 10 -4.71 0.19 -11.90
N LEU A 11 -4.25 1.22 -11.17
CA LEU A 11 -2.85 1.46 -10.92
C LEU A 11 -2.20 0.29 -10.16
N TRP A 12 -2.85 -0.22 -9.10
CA TRP A 12 -2.32 -1.38 -8.38
C TRP A 12 -2.27 -2.63 -9.28
N MET A 13 -3.30 -2.90 -10.06
CA MET A 13 -3.32 -4.03 -10.99
C MET A 13 -2.19 -3.97 -12.03
N LEU A 14 -1.76 -2.77 -12.43
CA LEU A 14 -0.59 -2.59 -13.29
C LEU A 14 0.73 -2.87 -12.57
N LEU A 15 0.84 -2.51 -11.29
CA LEU A 15 2.06 -2.64 -10.49
C LEU A 15 2.23 -4.02 -9.85
N ALA A 16 1.13 -4.70 -9.53
CA ALA A 16 1.12 -5.96 -8.78
C ALA A 16 1.98 -7.07 -9.43
N PRO A 17 1.97 -7.30 -10.76
CA PRO A 17 2.83 -8.31 -11.37
C PRO A 17 4.32 -8.03 -11.19
N THR A 18 4.73 -6.76 -11.30
CA THR A 18 6.12 -6.34 -11.10
C THR A 18 6.52 -6.48 -9.64
N PHE A 19 5.63 -6.12 -8.70
CA PHE A 19 5.84 -6.32 -7.27
C PHE A 19 6.00 -7.82 -6.93
N ASP A 20 5.13 -8.66 -7.48
CA ASP A 20 5.19 -10.12 -7.27
C ASP A 20 6.47 -10.74 -7.84
N GLN A 21 6.93 -10.29 -9.01
CA GLN A 21 8.18 -10.75 -9.59
C GLN A 21 9.39 -10.30 -8.76
N ALA A 22 9.42 -9.03 -8.34
CA ALA A 22 10.52 -8.49 -7.53
C ALA A 22 10.63 -9.23 -6.19
N THR A 23 9.50 -9.42 -5.50
CA THR A 23 9.48 -10.16 -4.22
C THR A 23 9.83 -11.64 -4.38
N ALA A 24 9.45 -12.27 -5.49
CA ALA A 24 9.85 -13.64 -5.79
C ALA A 24 11.37 -13.78 -6.01
N LEU A 25 12.02 -12.79 -6.65
CA LEU A 25 13.48 -12.76 -6.82
C LEU A 25 14.22 -12.69 -5.48
N ASP A 26 13.64 -12.02 -4.49
CA ASP A 26 14.16 -11.94 -3.12
C ASP A 26 13.82 -13.18 -2.26
N GLY A 27 13.19 -14.20 -2.85
CA GLY A 27 12.81 -15.43 -2.17
C GLY A 27 11.50 -15.35 -1.37
N PHE A 28 10.75 -14.25 -1.48
CA PHE A 28 9.45 -14.10 -0.81
C PHE A 28 8.36 -14.82 -1.61
N SER A 29 8.07 -16.05 -1.21
CA SER A 29 7.03 -16.89 -1.82
C SER A 29 5.72 -16.93 -1.02
N GLY A 30 5.76 -16.60 0.28
CA GLY A 30 4.59 -16.63 1.16
C GLY A 30 3.87 -15.29 1.30
N TYR A 31 2.59 -15.37 1.68
CA TYR A 31 1.75 -14.18 1.90
C TYR A 31 2.26 -13.28 3.01
N ARG A 32 2.94 -13.84 4.03
CA ARG A 32 3.48 -13.07 5.16
C ARG A 32 4.64 -12.20 4.72
N GLU A 33 5.60 -12.79 4.02
CA GLU A 33 6.80 -12.12 3.53
C GLU A 33 6.43 -11.04 2.51
N LYS A 34 5.53 -11.37 1.57
CA LYS A 34 5.00 -10.39 0.61
C LYS A 34 4.24 -9.26 1.29
N GLY A 35 3.47 -9.55 2.34
CA GLY A 35 2.80 -8.53 3.14
C GLY A 35 3.78 -7.55 3.81
N GLN A 36 4.90 -8.06 4.34
CA GLN A 36 5.97 -7.22 4.90
C GLN A 36 6.65 -6.36 3.82
N ALA A 37 6.97 -6.95 2.66
CA ALA A 37 7.53 -6.24 1.53
C ALA A 37 6.57 -5.13 1.03
N PHE A 38 5.27 -5.40 1.03
CA PHE A 38 4.26 -4.42 0.62
C PHE A 38 4.17 -3.25 1.60
N ALA A 39 4.24 -3.52 2.91
CA ALA A 39 4.31 -2.46 3.91
C ALA A 39 5.56 -1.57 3.73
N GLY A 40 6.72 -2.17 3.42
CA GLY A 40 7.95 -1.45 3.09
C GLY A 40 7.82 -0.60 1.82
N PHE A 41 7.17 -1.13 0.78
CA PHE A 41 6.86 -0.40 -0.45
C PHE A 41 6.01 0.85 -0.18
N ILE A 42 4.92 0.71 0.59
CA ILE A 42 4.07 1.87 0.96
C ILE A 42 4.85 2.91 1.78
N ALA A 43 5.69 2.47 2.72
CA ALA A 43 6.55 3.38 3.49
C ALA A 43 7.54 4.15 2.58
N ALA A 44 8.13 3.48 1.59
CA ALA A 44 9.01 4.10 0.62
C ALA A 44 8.26 5.13 -0.26
N VAL A 45 7.08 4.77 -0.77
CA VAL A 45 6.21 5.68 -1.54
C VAL A 45 5.86 6.92 -0.71
N ALA A 46 5.50 6.75 0.56
CA ALA A 46 5.20 7.86 1.46
C ALA A 46 6.43 8.75 1.69
N GLY A 47 7.62 8.16 1.86
CA GLY A 47 8.88 8.89 1.97
C GLY A 47 9.20 9.72 0.73
N THR A 48 9.08 9.14 -0.47
CA THR A 48 9.26 9.85 -1.74
C THR A 48 8.23 10.97 -1.91
N MET A 49 6.98 10.73 -1.54
CA MET A 49 5.93 11.74 -1.57
C MET A 49 6.28 12.94 -0.67
N CYS A 50 6.69 12.68 0.58
CA CYS A 50 7.16 13.74 1.48
C CYS A 50 8.32 14.56 0.88
N ALA A 51 9.27 13.90 0.21
CA ALA A 51 10.41 14.56 -0.41
C ALA A 51 10.01 15.44 -1.61
N GLN A 52 8.97 15.06 -2.37
CA GLN A 52 8.56 15.76 -3.60
C GLN A 52 7.58 16.91 -3.34
N ILE A 53 6.59 16.70 -2.47
CA ILE A 53 5.51 17.68 -2.25
C ILE A 53 5.55 18.33 -0.86
N GLY A 54 6.54 17.98 -0.04
CA GLY A 54 6.68 18.48 1.33
C GLY A 54 5.78 17.74 2.33
N THR A 55 6.16 17.82 3.60
CA THR A 55 5.55 17.05 4.70
C THR A 55 4.07 17.34 4.90
N ASP A 56 3.64 18.60 4.81
CA ASP A 56 2.24 18.97 5.06
C ASP A 56 1.29 18.47 3.96
N ALA A 57 1.68 18.61 2.70
CA ALA A 57 0.88 18.11 1.58
C ALA A 57 0.85 16.58 1.56
N ALA A 58 1.98 15.92 1.81
CA ALA A 58 2.04 14.47 1.92
C ALA A 58 1.17 13.94 3.07
N ARG A 59 1.21 14.60 4.23
CA ARG A 59 0.34 14.29 5.38
C ARG A 59 -1.14 14.42 5.02
N ALA A 60 -1.55 15.51 4.38
CA ALA A 60 -2.93 15.69 3.96
C ALA A 60 -3.43 14.59 3.01
N VAL A 61 -2.58 14.15 2.07
CA VAL A 61 -2.90 13.03 1.17
C VAL A 61 -3.03 11.71 1.92
N LEU A 62 -2.10 11.41 2.85
CA LEU A 62 -2.14 10.20 3.66
C LEU A 62 -3.37 10.17 4.58
N GLU A 63 -3.69 11.28 5.23
CA GLU A 63 -4.86 11.42 6.10
C GLU A 63 -6.16 11.24 5.31
N ALA A 64 -6.29 11.88 4.15
CA ALA A 64 -7.46 11.71 3.27
C ALA A 64 -7.58 10.26 2.75
N THR A 65 -6.46 9.62 2.43
CA THR A 65 -6.43 8.21 2.00
C THR A 65 -6.84 7.27 3.13
N ALA A 66 -6.38 7.53 4.36
CA ALA A 66 -6.74 6.75 5.55
C ALA A 66 -8.24 6.85 5.89
N GLN A 67 -8.84 8.02 5.67
CA GLN A 67 -10.28 8.24 5.84
C GLN A 67 -11.11 7.62 4.71
N GLY A 68 -10.53 7.51 3.51
CA GLY A 68 -11.16 6.98 2.30
C GLY A 68 -11.12 5.45 2.18
N LEU A 69 -10.29 4.77 2.97
CA LEU A 69 -10.34 3.31 3.14
C LEU A 69 -11.73 2.97 3.70
N PRO A 70 -12.62 2.32 2.91
CA PRO A 70 -13.83 1.75 3.47
C PRO A 70 -13.44 0.76 4.56
N GLN A 71 -14.42 0.25 5.31
CA GLN A 71 -14.27 -0.84 6.28
C GLN A 71 -13.82 -2.18 5.64
N VAL A 72 -12.87 -2.15 4.70
CA VAL A 72 -12.07 -3.27 4.22
C VAL A 72 -11.24 -3.73 5.42
N GLU A 73 -11.90 -4.54 6.24
CA GLU A 73 -11.30 -5.54 7.10
C GLU A 73 -10.59 -5.08 8.39
N ARG A 74 -11.25 -4.24 9.20
CA ARG A 74 -11.07 -4.35 10.68
C ARG A 74 -11.39 -5.78 11.19
N ALA A 75 -12.17 -6.55 10.41
CA ALA A 75 -12.48 -7.95 10.67
C ALA A 75 -11.38 -8.94 10.24
N ALA A 76 -10.63 -8.70 9.17
CA ALA A 76 -9.58 -9.63 8.71
C ALA A 76 -8.17 -9.30 9.20
N LEU A 77 -7.93 -8.09 9.70
CA LEU A 77 -6.68 -7.74 10.40
C LEU A 77 -6.57 -8.32 11.83
N ARG A 78 -7.52 -9.18 12.25
CA ARG A 78 -7.55 -9.82 13.58
C ARG A 78 -6.73 -11.13 13.67
N VAL A 79 -5.55 -11.24 13.07
CA VAL A 79 -4.54 -12.25 13.48
C VAL A 79 -3.18 -11.63 13.11
N VAL A 80 -2.30 -11.28 14.06
CA VAL A 80 -1.47 -12.18 14.88
C VAL A 80 -1.33 -11.59 16.28
N LYS A 81 -1.83 -12.29 17.31
CA LYS A 81 -1.37 -12.08 18.70
C LYS A 81 0.02 -12.73 18.84
N PRO A 82 0.94 -12.14 19.62
CA PRO A 82 2.21 -12.79 19.97
C PRO A 82 1.99 -14.12 20.70
#